data_AF-A0A6M4MGG3-F1
#
_entry.id   AF-A0A6M4MGG3-F1
#
_cell.length_a   1.000
_cell.length_b   1.000
_cell.length_c   1.000
_cell.angle_alpha   90.00
_cell.angle_beta   90.00
_cell.angle_gamma   90.00
#
_symmetry.space_group_name_H-M   'P 1'
#
loop_
_entity.id
_entity.type
_entity.pdbx_description
1 polymer ?
#
loop_
_entity_poly.entity_id
_entity_poly.type
_entity_poly.pdbx_seq_one_letter_code
_entity_poly.pdbx_strand_id
1 'polypeptide(L)' 'MKPDLYPSEQKTVLTATELMMLLSISSTTLWRHVKSGELPPPKYVGKSRYWRYEDILRFV' A
#
# COMPACT_ATOMS: atom_id res chain seq x y z
N MET A 1 -16.79 -6.45 14.77
CA MET A 1 -16.69 -6.62 13.30
C MET A 1 -15.92 -5.44 12.73
N LYS A 2 -14.84 -5.66 11.97
CA LYS A 2 -14.17 -4.60 11.18
C LYS A 2 -14.59 -4.76 9.71
N PRO A 3 -15.49 -3.92 9.20
CA PRO A 3 -16.12 -4.14 7.91
C PRO A 3 -15.37 -3.38 6.80
N ASP A 4 -14.21 -3.87 6.38
CA ASP A 4 -13.43 -3.25 5.27
C ASP A 4 -12.15 -4.03 4.87
N LEU A 5 -11.96 -5.27 5.34
CA LEU A 5 -10.75 -6.06 5.04
C LEU A 5 -10.70 -6.65 3.62
N TYR A 6 -11.78 -6.55 2.85
CA TYR A 6 -11.81 -6.90 1.44
C TYR A 6 -11.89 -5.61 0.63
N PRO A 7 -10.93 -5.34 -0.27
CA PRO A 7 -11.13 -4.30 -1.25
C PRO A 7 -12.41 -4.65 -1.99
N SER A 8 -13.42 -3.77 -1.93
CA SER A 8 -14.47 -3.78 -2.95
C SER A 8 -13.76 -3.84 -4.31
N GLU A 9 -14.31 -4.55 -5.29
CA GLU A 9 -13.68 -4.85 -6.59
C GLU A 9 -13.20 -3.60 -7.40
N GLN A 10 -13.34 -2.40 -6.85
CA GLN A 10 -12.92 -1.10 -7.39
C GLN A 10 -11.97 -0.30 -6.47
N LYS A 11 -11.29 -0.93 -5.50
CA LYS A 11 -10.35 -0.19 -4.66
C LYS A 11 -9.06 0.15 -5.43
N THR A 12 -9.01 1.36 -5.96
CA THR A 12 -7.87 1.88 -6.76
C THR A 12 -6.65 2.25 -5.93
N VAL A 13 -6.81 2.43 -4.61
CA VAL A 13 -5.75 2.85 -3.70
C VAL A 13 -5.67 2.01 -2.43
N LEU A 14 -4.44 1.70 -2.02
CA LEU A 14 -4.10 0.97 -0.81
C LEU A 14 -3.55 1.92 0.25
N THR A 15 -4.00 1.76 1.49
CA THR A 15 -3.32 2.33 2.65
C THR A 15 -2.04 1.56 2.96
N ALA A 16 -1.19 2.11 3.84
CA ALA A 16 0.01 1.41 4.31
C ALA A 16 -0.32 0.05 4.94
N THR A 17 -1.41 -0.04 5.72
CA THR A 17 -1.84 -1.29 6.36
C THR A 17 -2.24 -2.34 5.33
N GLU A 18 -3.00 -1.94 4.31
CA GLU A 18 -3.43 -2.85 3.26
C GLU A 18 -2.27 -3.31 2.40
N LEU A 19 -1.35 -2.42 2.07
CA LEU A 19 -0.15 -2.76 1.32
C LEU A 19 0.74 -3.75 2.10
N MET A 20 0.89 -3.56 3.41
CA MET A 20 1.60 -4.50 4.29
C MET A 20 0.94 -5.89 4.29
N MET A 21 -0.39 -5.95 4.38
CA MET A 21 -1.13 -7.22 4.34
C MET A 21 -1.01 -7.89 2.97
N LEU A 22 -1.13 -7.11 1.89
CA LEU A 22 -1.03 -7.60 0.51
C LEU A 22 0.33 -8.24 0.23
N LEU A 23 1.42 -7.58 0.65
CA LEU A 23 2.78 -8.05 0.42
C LEU A 23 3.29 -8.97 1.54
N SER A 24 2.52 -9.18 2.61
CA SER A 24 2.92 -9.91 3.81
C SER A 24 4.24 -9.39 4.42
N ILE A 25 4.38 -8.07 4.51
CA ILE A 25 5.58 -7.40 5.06
C ILE A 25 5.28 -6.53 6.27
N SER A 26 6.30 -6.28 7.10
CA SER A 26 6.21 -5.35 8.22
C SER A 26 6.31 -3.89 7.77
N SER A 27 5.91 -2.96 8.65
CA SER A 27 6.00 -1.51 8.40
C SER A 27 7.44 -1.07 8.12
N THR A 28 8.40 -1.56 8.91
CA THR A 28 9.83 -1.27 8.69
C THR A 28 10.30 -1.74 7.32
N THR A 29 9.86 -2.93 6.90
CA THR A 29 10.19 -3.49 5.58
C THR A 29 9.55 -2.67 4.45
N LEU A 30 8.29 -2.27 4.59
CA LEU A 30 7.62 -1.37 3.64
C LEU A 30 8.43 -0.08 3.42
N TRP A 31 8.81 0.61 4.50
CA TRP A 31 9.57 1.85 4.39
C TRP A 31 10.99 1.65 3.84
N ARG A 32 11.62 0.51 4.13
CA ARG A 32 12.91 0.15 3.53
C ARG A 32 12.78 0.01 2.01
N HIS A 33 11.78 -0.72 1.52
CA HIS A 33 11.55 -0.89 0.08
C HIS A 33 11.19 0.43 -0.62
N VAL A 34 10.40 1.29 0.03
CA VAL A 34 10.12 2.64 -0.49
C VAL A 34 11.40 3.47 -0.56
N LYS A 35 12.28 3.37 0.43
CA LYS A 35 13.56 4.09 0.46
C LYS A 35 14.57 3.54 -0.55
N SER A 36 14.59 2.23 -0.80
CA SER A 36 15.46 1.61 -1.81
C SER A 36 14.95 1.79 -3.23
N GLY A 37 13.69 2.19 -3.41
CA GLY A 37 13.05 2.37 -4.72
C GLY A 37 12.41 1.10 -5.29
N GLU A 38 12.39 0.01 -4.52
CA GLU A 38 11.72 -1.24 -4.88
C GLU A 38 10.19 -1.11 -4.84
N LEU A 39 9.67 -0.22 -4.00
CA LEU A 39 8.26 0.18 -4.01
C LEU A 39 8.12 1.67 -4.34
N PRO A 40 7.07 2.06 -5.06
CA PRO A 40 6.84 3.47 -5.38
C PRO A 40 6.58 4.28 -4.09
N PRO A 41 6.90 5.59 -4.08
CA PRO A 41 6.61 6.44 -2.94
C PRO A 41 5.08 6.65 -2.77
N PRO A 42 4.59 6.81 -1.52
CA PRO A 42 3.18 7.08 -1.29
C PRO A 42 2.76 8.45 -1.81
N LYS A 43 1.51 8.54 -2.26
CA LYS A 43 0.81 9.81 -2.46
C LYS A 43 0.09 10.19 -1.17
N TYR A 44 0.19 11.47 -0.80
CA TYR A 44 -0.41 12.00 0.41
C TYR A 44 -1.77 12.62 0.10
N VAL A 45 -2.80 12.25 0.85
CA VAL A 45 -4.10 12.94 0.87
C VAL A 45 -4.35 13.37 2.32
N GLY A 46 -4.05 14.64 2.60
CA GLY A 46 -3.98 15.15 3.98
C GLY A 46 -2.87 14.46 4.77
N LYS A 47 -3.21 13.89 5.93
CA LYS A 47 -2.28 13.16 6.81
C LYS A 47 -2.12 11.68 6.42
N SER A 48 -2.94 11.19 5.50
CA SER A 48 -3.00 9.79 5.10
C SER A 48 -2.16 9.52 3.87
N ARG A 49 -1.60 8.31 3.81
CA ARG A 49 -0.68 7.85 2.76
C ARG A 49 -1.33 6.73 1.97
N TYR A 50 -1.26 6.84 0.65
CA TYR A 50 -1.89 5.93 -0.27
C TYR A 50 -0.95 5.53 -1.40
N TRP A 51 -1.09 4.28 -1.84
CA TRP A 51 -0.45 3.74 -3.03
C TRP A 51 -1.53 3.38 -4.03
N ARG A 52 -1.30 3.62 -5.32
CA ARG A 52 -2.21 3.08 -6.32
C ARG A 52 -1.98 1.60 -6.47
N TYR A 53 -3.06 0.84 -6.50
CA TYR A 53 -2.98 -0.61 -6.67
C TYR A 53 -2.27 -0.99 -7.98
N GLU A 54 -2.58 -0.27 -9.06
CA GLU A 54 -1.94 -0.42 -10.37
C GLU A 54 -0.42 -0.20 -10.35
N ASP A 55 0.06 0.74 -9.53
CA ASP A 55 1.49 1.02 -9.43
C ASP A 55 2.16 -0.16 -8.74
N ILE A 56 1.63 -0.63 -7.61
CA ILE A 56 2.19 -1.76 -6.85
C ILE A 56 2.29 -3.04 -7.71
N LEU A 57 1.28 -3.36 -8.49
CA LEU A 57 1.31 -4.54 -9.38
C LEU A 57 2.40 -4.49 -10.45
N ARG A 58 2.93 -3.32 -10.81
CA ARG A 58 4.03 -3.21 -11.79
C ARG A 58 5.41 -3.45 -11.18
N PHE A 59 5.53 -3.42 -9.86
CA PHE A 59 6.81 -3.60 -9.15
C PHE A 59 6.96 -5.02 -8.57
N VAL A 60 5.88 -5.80 -8.53
CA VAL A 60 5.87 -7.19 -8.05
C VAL A 60 5.97 -8.16 -9.21
#